data_AF-A0A813F8F3-F1
#
_entry.id   AF-A0A813F8F3-F1
#
_cell.length_a   1.000
_cell.length_b   1.000
_cell.length_c   1.000
_cell.angle_alpha   90.00
_cell.angle_beta   90.00
_cell.angle_gamma   90.00
#
_symmetry.space_group_name_H-M   'P 1'
#
loop_
_entity.id
_entity.type
_entity.pdbx_description
1 polymer ?
#
loop_
_entity_poly.entity_id
_entity_poly.type
_entity_poly.pdbx_seq_one_letter_code
_entity_poly.pdbx_strand_id
1 'polypeptide(L)'
;IHFSSNSGFGYSFINFVNPEATILFWEHFHGFCSWVMPSDKVAEVTWSWKHQGIAQHIERYRNSPVMHDTMPDDCKPIVMRNGARATFPPPTKKVQQPRLRASKTRGGSGSFHLPGARSVASCCESSR
;
A
#
# COMPACT_ATOMS: atom_id res chain seq x y z
N ILE A 1 3.25 -2.93 -5.66
CA ILE A 1 4.64 -3.04 -5.24
C ILE A 1 5.49 -3.17 -6.49
N HIS A 2 6.52 -2.34 -6.60
CA HIS A 2 7.60 -2.54 -7.55
C HIS A 2 8.48 -3.67 -7.03
N PHE A 3 8.39 -4.84 -7.66
CA PHE A 3 9.05 -6.06 -7.17
C PHE A 3 10.58 -6.00 -7.21
N SER A 4 11.18 -5.17 -8.06
CA SER A 4 12.63 -4.99 -8.14
C SER A 4 13.20 -4.09 -7.04
N SER A 5 12.44 -3.09 -6.60
CA SER A 5 12.87 -2.08 -5.61
C SER A 5 12.21 -2.26 -4.23
N ASN A 6 11.40 -3.29 -4.06
CA ASN A 6 10.57 -3.54 -2.88
C ASN A 6 9.80 -2.30 -2.38
N SER A 7 9.31 -1.46 -3.30
CA SER A 7 8.65 -0.20 -2.96
C SER A 7 7.15 -0.24 -3.29
N GLY A 8 6.34 0.37 -2.43
CA GLY A 8 4.90 0.53 -2.66
C GLY A 8 4.62 1.39 -3.91
N PHE A 9 3.44 1.23 -4.50
CA PHE A 9 3.01 2.10 -5.62
C PHE A 9 2.53 3.48 -5.17
N GLY A 10 2.50 3.74 -3.86
CA GLY A 10 1.93 4.97 -3.29
C GLY A 10 0.42 4.93 -3.08
N TYR A 11 -0.22 3.76 -3.25
CA TYR A 11 -1.62 3.54 -2.94
C TYR A 11 -1.84 2.12 -2.41
N SER A 12 -2.96 1.90 -1.73
CA SER A 12 -3.42 0.60 -1.26
C SER A 12 -4.94 0.46 -1.44
N PHE A 13 -5.44 -0.77 -1.42
CA PHE A 13 -6.87 -1.05 -1.40
C PHE A 13 -7.20 -1.71 -0.07
N ILE A 14 -8.23 -1.20 0.61
CA ILE A 14 -8.69 -1.71 1.90
C ILE A 14 -10.19 -1.98 1.75
N ASN A 15 -10.62 -3.18 2.12
CA ASN A 15 -12.03 -3.54 2.17
C ASN A 15 -12.44 -3.70 3.64
N PHE A 16 -13.23 -2.76 4.16
CA PHE A 16 -13.78 -2.83 5.51
C PHE A 16 -14.97 -3.79 5.58
N VAL A 17 -15.22 -4.33 6.77
CA VAL A 17 -16.35 -5.22 7.05
C VAL A 17 -17.62 -4.46 7.42
N ASN A 18 -17.48 -3.21 7.90
CA ASN A 18 -18.59 -2.36 8.29
C ASN A 18 -18.43 -0.94 7.68
N PRO A 19 -19.53 -0.26 7.35
CA PRO A 19 -19.49 1.11 6.86
C PRO A 19 -18.91 2.08 7.90
N GLU A 20 -19.17 1.85 9.19
CA GLU A 20 -18.76 2.74 10.28
C GLU A 20 -17.24 2.85 10.38
N ALA A 21 -16.49 1.73 10.30
CA ALA A 21 -15.03 1.80 10.28
C ALA A 21 -14.50 2.47 9.01
N THR A 22 -15.24 2.41 7.90
CA THR A 22 -14.85 3.12 6.69
C THR A 22 -14.94 4.63 6.89
N ILE A 23 -15.99 5.11 7.55
CA ILE A 23 -16.18 6.53 7.89
C ILE A 23 -15.06 6.99 8.83
N LEU A 24 -14.82 6.26 9.93
CA LEU A 24 -13.76 6.59 10.88
C LEU A 24 -12.37 6.60 10.24
N PHE A 25 -12.10 5.63 9.36
CA PHE A 25 -10.85 5.59 8.60
C PHE A 25 -10.73 6.80 7.67
N TRP A 26 -11.82 7.18 7.00
CA TRP A 26 -11.84 8.32 6.10
C TRP A 26 -11.58 9.63 6.85
N GLU A 27 -12.28 9.87 7.95
CA GLU A 27 -12.12 11.07 8.79
C GLU A 27 -10.68 11.22 9.31
N HIS A 28 -10.04 10.11 9.67
CA HIS A 28 -8.68 10.13 10.19
C HIS A 28 -7.61 10.29 9.09
N PHE A 29 -7.75 9.55 7.97
CA PHE A 29 -6.67 9.42 6.98
C PHE A 29 -6.81 10.35 5.77
N HIS A 30 -7.99 10.87 5.47
CA HIS A 30 -8.13 11.82 4.36
C HIS A 30 -7.46 13.15 4.72
N GLY A 31 -6.44 13.56 3.97
CA GLY A 31 -5.62 14.73 4.29
C GLY A 31 -4.46 14.44 5.27
N PHE A 32 -4.26 13.19 5.68
CA PHE A 32 -3.22 12.85 6.65
C PHE A 32 -1.81 13.02 6.08
N CYS A 33 -0.94 13.73 6.82
CA CYS A 33 0.46 13.97 6.43
C CYS A 33 1.47 13.70 7.56
N SER A 34 1.00 13.26 8.74
CA SER A 34 1.85 13.02 9.92
C SER A 34 2.49 11.61 9.89
N TRP A 35 3.24 11.33 8.82
CA TRP A 35 3.86 10.02 8.63
C TRP A 35 5.03 9.80 9.60
N VAL A 36 5.23 8.54 10.02
CA VAL A 36 6.35 8.14 10.87
C VAL A 36 7.70 8.43 10.21
N MET A 37 7.76 8.31 8.88
CA MET A 37 8.94 8.66 8.09
C MET A 37 8.77 10.08 7.53
N PRO A 38 9.83 10.92 7.51
CA PRO A 38 9.76 12.23 6.89
C PRO A 38 9.26 12.14 5.44
N SER A 39 8.08 12.69 5.18
CA SER A 39 7.46 12.65 3.85
C SER A 39 6.49 13.81 3.67
N ASP A 40 6.61 14.51 2.53
CA ASP A 40 5.69 15.59 2.15
C ASP A 40 4.38 15.07 1.53
N LYS A 41 4.16 13.75 1.54
CA LYS A 41 2.96 13.14 0.95
C LYS A 41 1.75 13.43 1.83
N VAL A 42 0.61 13.69 1.19
CA VAL A 42 -0.69 13.79 1.85
C VAL A 42 -1.54 12.60 1.40
N ALA A 43 -2.12 11.87 2.35
CA ALA A 43 -3.02 10.77 2.05
C ALA A 43 -4.33 11.28 1.45
N GLU A 44 -4.77 10.62 0.39
CA GLU A 44 -6.10 10.80 -0.18
C GLU A 44 -6.84 9.48 -0.03
N VAL A 45 -8.02 9.53 0.58
CA VAL A 45 -8.94 8.39 0.67
C VAL A 45 -10.02 8.58 -0.39
N THR A 46 -10.22 7.57 -1.24
CA THR A 46 -11.24 7.56 -2.30
C THR A 46 -11.89 6.18 -2.42
N TRP A 47 -13.09 6.13 -2.99
CA TRP A 47 -13.78 4.86 -3.27
C TRP A 47 -13.14 4.13 -4.46
N SER A 48 -12.89 2.81 -4.30
CA SER A 48 -12.46 1.94 -5.39
C SER A 48 -13.59 1.71 -6.39
N TRP A 49 -13.52 2.30 -7.58
CA TRP A 49 -14.59 2.16 -8.58
C TRP A 49 -14.58 0.83 -9.33
N LYS A 50 -13.42 0.18 -9.48
CA LYS A 50 -13.29 -1.05 -10.30
C LYS A 50 -13.72 -2.33 -9.57
N HIS A 51 -13.42 -2.42 -8.28
CA HIS A 51 -13.56 -3.64 -7.49
C HIS A 51 -14.11 -3.25 -6.12
N GLN A 52 -15.24 -3.84 -5.74
CA GLN A 52 -15.93 -3.62 -4.48
C GLN A 52 -16.27 -4.96 -3.84
N GLY A 53 -16.06 -5.05 -2.53
CA GLY A 53 -16.32 -6.26 -1.75
C GLY A 53 -15.17 -7.28 -1.76
N ILE A 54 -15.16 -8.10 -0.71
CA ILE A 54 -14.09 -9.07 -0.42
C ILE A 54 -13.93 -10.12 -1.53
N ALA A 55 -15.03 -10.62 -2.12
CA ALA A 55 -14.98 -11.66 -3.14
C ALA A 55 -14.26 -11.19 -4.41
N GLN A 56 -14.50 -9.95 -4.85
CA GLN A 56 -13.85 -9.37 -6.02
C GLN A 56 -12.35 -9.13 -5.77
N HIS A 57 -11.98 -8.69 -4.56
CA HIS A 57 -10.58 -8.55 -4.19
C HIS A 57 -9.86 -9.91 -4.14
N ILE A 58 -10.49 -10.94 -3.55
CA ILE A 58 -9.94 -12.30 -3.54
C ILE A 58 -9.70 -12.79 -4.97
N GLU A 59 -10.69 -12.70 -5.86
CA GLU A 59 -10.55 -13.19 -7.23
C GLU A 59 -9.46 -12.46 -8.00
N ARG A 60 -9.36 -11.13 -7.83
CA ARG A 60 -8.30 -10.30 -8.43
C ARG A 60 -6.91 -10.76 -8.01
N TYR A 61 -6.72 -11.07 -6.73
CA TYR A 61 -5.40 -11.31 -6.18
C TYR A 61 -4.98 -12.77 -6.13
N ARG A 62 -5.90 -13.74 -5.94
CA ARG A 62 -5.58 -15.16 -5.78
C ARG A 62 -4.77 -15.73 -6.95
N ASN A 63 -5.01 -15.23 -8.17
CA ASN A 63 -4.33 -15.66 -9.40
C ASN A 63 -3.26 -14.66 -9.87
N SER A 64 -2.99 -13.60 -9.11
CA SER A 64 -2.03 -12.55 -9.46
C SER A 64 -0.59 -13.01 -9.17
N PRO A 65 0.41 -12.61 -9.98
CA PRO A 65 1.82 -12.94 -9.73
C PRO A 65 2.31 -12.57 -8.31
N VAL A 66 1.69 -11.58 -7.66
CA VAL A 66 2.04 -11.21 -6.28
C VAL A 66 1.83 -12.34 -5.26
N MET A 67 0.94 -13.29 -5.55
CA MET A 67 0.66 -14.45 -4.70
C MET A 67 1.60 -15.64 -4.95
N HIS A 68 2.54 -15.54 -5.90
CA HIS A 68 3.48 -16.62 -6.20
C HIS A 68 4.35 -16.98 -5.00
N ASP A 69 4.77 -18.24 -4.87
CA ASP A 69 5.50 -18.73 -3.70
C ASP A 69 6.88 -18.05 -3.50
N THR A 70 7.50 -17.60 -4.60
CA THR A 70 8.77 -16.84 -4.54
C THR A 70 8.59 -15.41 -4.04
N MET A 71 7.36 -14.93 -3.84
CA MET A 71 7.11 -13.59 -3.35
C MET A 71 7.20 -13.55 -1.82
N PRO A 72 7.92 -12.56 -1.23
CA PRO A 72 7.90 -12.32 0.19
C PRO A 72 6.48 -12.11 0.70
N ASP A 73 6.23 -12.57 1.92
CA ASP A 73 4.90 -12.53 2.52
C ASP A 73 4.40 -11.09 2.75
N ASP A 74 5.29 -10.17 3.10
CA ASP A 74 4.98 -8.73 3.27
C ASP A 74 4.51 -8.06 1.97
N CYS A 75 4.78 -8.67 0.83
CA CYS A 75 4.29 -8.18 -0.47
C CYS A 75 2.90 -8.71 -0.82
N LYS A 76 2.42 -9.75 -0.12
CA LYS A 76 1.16 -10.42 -0.44
C LYS A 76 -0.02 -9.66 0.18
N PRO A 77 -1.15 -9.55 -0.54
CA PRO A 77 -2.38 -9.07 0.06
C PRO A 77 -2.79 -9.98 1.22
N ILE A 78 -3.30 -9.37 2.27
CA ILE A 78 -3.75 -10.06 3.47
C ILE A 78 -5.27 -10.06 3.52
N VAL A 79 -5.83 -11.15 4.05
CA VAL A 79 -7.23 -11.22 4.46
C VAL A 79 -7.27 -11.33 5.97
N MET A 80 -8.22 -10.66 6.59
CA MET A 80 -8.43 -10.71 8.03
C MET A 80 -9.79 -11.30 8.34
N ARG A 81 -9.86 -12.12 9.39
CA ARG A 81 -11.09 -12.67 9.95
C ARG A 81 -11.08 -12.43 11.45
N ASN A 82 -12.08 -11.71 11.96
CA ASN A 82 -12.20 -11.36 13.38
C ASN A 82 -10.93 -10.68 13.93
N GLY A 83 -10.35 -9.75 13.17
CA GLY A 83 -9.14 -9.02 13.55
C GLY A 83 -7.83 -9.80 13.43
N ALA A 84 -7.87 -11.11 13.12
CA ALA A 84 -6.68 -11.93 12.91
C ALA A 84 -6.40 -12.14 11.42
N ARG A 85 -5.13 -12.21 11.03
CA ARG A 85 -4.74 -12.58 9.67
C ARG A 85 -5.17 -14.02 9.39
N ALA A 86 -5.91 -14.21 8.31
CA ALA A 86 -6.38 -15.51 7.85
C ALA A 86 -5.61 -15.96 6.61
N THR A 87 -5.66 -17.26 6.31
CA THR A 87 -5.10 -17.83 5.09
C THR A 87 -5.80 -17.26 3.87
N PHE A 88 -5.02 -16.73 2.91
CA PHE A 88 -5.57 -16.25 1.65
C PHE A 88 -6.12 -17.44 0.85
N PRO A 89 -7.33 -17.35 0.25
CA PRO A 89 -7.90 -18.45 -0.52
C PRO A 89 -6.96 -18.94 -1.63
N PRO A 90 -6.82 -20.26 -1.83
CA PRO A 90 -5.84 -20.80 -2.76
C PRO A 90 -6.12 -20.35 -4.20
N PRO A 91 -5.08 -20.28 -5.06
CA PRO A 91 -5.26 -19.95 -6.47
C PRO A 91 -6.15 -20.97 -7.19
N THR A 92 -6.89 -20.54 -8.22
CA THR A 92 -7.64 -21.46 -9.11
C THR A 92 -6.84 -21.85 -10.35
N LYS A 93 -5.72 -21.16 -10.60
CA LYS A 93 -4.84 -21.36 -11.76
C LYS A 93 -3.39 -21.34 -11.31
N LYS A 94 -2.49 -21.90 -12.12
CA LYS A 94 -1.05 -21.78 -11.84
C LYS A 94 -0.61 -20.31 -11.89
N VAL A 95 -0.26 -19.77 -10.72
CA VAL A 95 0.25 -18.41 -10.59
C VAL A 95 1.61 -18.33 -11.26
N GLN A 96 1.79 -17.33 -12.12
CA GLN A 96 3.07 -17.11 -12.82
C GLN A 96 4.00 -16.27 -11.95
N GLN A 97 5.29 -16.59 -11.98
CA GLN A 97 6.29 -15.79 -11.28
C GLN A 97 6.29 -14.34 -11.79
N PRO A 98 6.38 -13.33 -10.91
CA PRO A 98 6.48 -11.94 -11.32
C PRO A 98 7.66 -11.69 -12.24
N ARG A 99 7.38 -11.05 -13.38
CA ARG A 99 8.43 -10.60 -14.29
C ARG A 99 9.15 -9.40 -13.66
N LEU A 100 10.35 -9.62 -13.16
CA LEU A 100 11.25 -8.55 -12.73
C LEU A 100 11.70 -7.80 -13.99
N ARG A 101 11.11 -6.62 -14.24
CA ARG A 101 11.63 -5.73 -15.30
C ARG A 101 12.95 -5.18 -14.79
N ALA A 102 14.05 -5.46 -15.50
CA ALA A 102 15.35 -4.86 -15.23
C ALA A 102 15.19 -3.32 -15.24
N SER A 103 15.52 -2.67 -14.12
CA SER A 103 15.58 -1.21 -14.08
C SER A 103 16.69 -0.78 -15.03
N LYS A 104 16.38 0.03 -16.05
CA LYS A 104 17.43 0.75 -16.78
C LYS A 104 18.15 1.62 -15.77
N THR A 105 19.39 1.26 -15.43
CA THR A 105 20.30 2.08 -14.64
C THR A 105 20.44 3.42 -15.34
N ARG A 106 19.76 4.46 -14.85
CA ARG A 106 20.09 5.83 -15.23
C ARG A 106 21.39 6.17 -14.51
N GLY A 107 22.51 5.97 -15.20
CA GLY A 107 23.80 6.48 -14.77
C GLY A 107 23.70 7.98 -14.56
N GLY A 108 23.95 8.40 -13.32
CA GLY A 108 23.88 9.79 -12.88
C GLY A 108 24.56 9.90 -11.54
N SER A 109 25.90 9.97 -11.57
CA SER A 109 26.73 10.41 -10.47
C SER A 109 26.27 11.80 -10.01
N GLY A 110 25.62 11.87 -8.85
CA GLY A 110 25.26 13.12 -8.19
C GLY A 110 25.49 12.96 -6.71
N SER A 111 26.61 13.47 -6.22
CA SER A 111 26.90 13.62 -4.80
C SER A 111 25.82 14.50 -4.16
N PHE A 112 25.00 13.93 -3.27
CA PHE A 112 24.11 14.72 -2.42
C PHE A 112 24.94 15.34 -1.29
N HIS A 113 25.38 16.58 -1.53
CA HIS A 113 25.85 17.47 -0.49
C HIS A 113 24.61 18.06 0.21
N LEU A 114 24.46 17.83 1.51
CA LEU A 114 23.43 18.45 2.35
C LEU A 114 23.91 19.86 2.75
N PRO A 115 23.11 20.92 2.55
CA PRO A 115 23.20 22.09 3.38
C PRO A 115 21.93 22.28 4.20
N GLY A 116 22.13 22.47 5.50
CA GLY A 116 21.40 23.45 6.29
C GLY A 116 19.98 23.07 6.70
N ALA A 117 19.87 22.58 7.94
CA ALA A 117 18.64 22.65 8.71
C ALA A 117 18.06 24.08 8.70
N ARG A 118 16.78 24.22 8.36
CA ARG A 118 15.93 25.30 8.87
C ARG A 118 14.57 24.73 9.26
N SER A 119 14.31 24.86 10.55
CA SER A 119 13.00 24.75 11.19
C SER A 119 12.03 25.77 10.58
N VAL A 120 10.81 25.36 10.23
CA VAL A 120 9.56 25.64 10.95
C VAL A 120 8.37 25.32 10.06
N ALA A 121 7.44 24.50 10.54
CA ALA A 121 6.01 24.63 10.24
C ALA A 121 5.21 23.84 11.29
N SER A 122 4.77 24.58 12.32
CA SER A 122 3.61 24.23 13.12
C SER A 122 2.38 24.15 12.21
N CYS A 123 1.56 23.11 12.42
CA CYS A 123 0.09 23.13 12.44
C CYS A 123 -0.47 21.81 11.88
N CYS A 124 -0.98 20.95 12.77
CA CYS A 124 -2.42 20.82 12.93
C CYS A 124 -2.69 19.99 14.19
N GLU A 125 -3.10 20.70 15.23
CA GLU A 125 -3.75 20.13 16.39
C GLU A 125 -5.15 19.73 15.94
N SER A 126 -5.43 18.43 15.85
CA SER A 126 -6.81 17.95 15.76
C SER A 126 -7.16 17.34 17.11
N SER A 127 -7.94 18.15 17.81
CA SER A 127 -8.53 17.92 19.11
C SER A 127 -9.60 16.82 19.03
N ARG A 128 -9.52 15.90 20.00
CA ARG A 128 -10.56 14.98 20.53
C ARG A 128 -11.17 13.92 19.63
#